data_AF-A0A1J5KSS5-F1
#
_entry.id   AF-A0A1J5KSS5-F1
#
_cell.length_a   1.000
_cell.length_b   1.000
_cell.length_c   1.000
_cell.angle_alpha   90.00
_cell.angle_beta   90.00
_cell.angle_gamma   90.00
#
_symmetry.space_group_name_H-M   'P 1'
#
loop_
_entity.id
_entity.type
_entity.pdbx_description
1 polymer ?
#
loop_
_entity_poly.entity_id
_entity_poly.type
_entity_poly.pdbx_seq_one_letter_code
_entity_poly.pdbx_strand_id
1 'polypeptide(L)'
;MFGNKSIKVNMNVLSNGIENDVYKIDELLDSVIPMNLIDRKLISRSYAFELEELLKVSSLYELSRAIINLERKLVKLEKVVQVDLEIPNLTNFYTSLSPVLLQSLVEIHELSDSENVENHWLDAVRIAVEEELAIWQEKSISLGH
;
A
#
# COMPACT_ATOMS: atom_id res chain seq x y z
N MET A 1 2.11 -49.56 8.32
CA MET A 1 3.21 -48.67 7.86
C MET A 1 2.64 -47.72 6.82
N PHE A 2 2.23 -46.51 7.22
CA PHE A 2 1.81 -45.48 6.27
C PHE A 2 3.07 -44.71 5.86
N GLY A 3 3.54 -44.96 4.64
CA GLY A 3 4.66 -44.24 4.06
C GLY A 3 4.28 -42.77 3.88
N ASN A 4 4.92 -41.89 4.63
CA ASN A 4 4.92 -40.45 4.38
C ASN A 4 5.49 -40.20 2.98
N LYS A 5 4.61 -40.12 1.98
CA LYS A 5 4.95 -39.49 0.70
C LYS A 5 5.08 -38.00 0.98
N SER A 6 6.30 -37.56 1.26
CA SER A 6 6.65 -36.15 1.24
C SER A 6 6.41 -35.65 -0.19
N ILE A 7 5.32 -34.92 -0.39
CA ILE A 7 5.07 -34.20 -1.63
C ILE A 7 6.16 -33.14 -1.72
N LYS A 8 7.17 -33.39 -2.56
CA LYS A 8 8.17 -32.37 -2.91
C LYS A 8 7.47 -31.34 -3.79
N VAL A 9 6.96 -30.29 -3.17
CA VAL A 9 6.43 -29.14 -3.89
C VAL A 9 7.59 -28.47 -4.61
N ASN A 10 7.46 -28.30 -5.93
CA ASN A 10 8.48 -27.65 -6.73
C ASN A 10 8.43 -26.14 -6.45
N MET A 11 9.45 -25.64 -5.74
CA MET A 11 9.54 -24.21 -5.36
C MET A 11 9.51 -23.28 -6.57
N ASN A 12 9.97 -23.72 -7.74
CA ASN A 12 9.94 -22.91 -8.97
C ASN A 12 8.52 -22.74 -9.53
N VAL A 13 7.62 -23.70 -9.27
CA VAL A 13 6.21 -23.59 -9.69
C VAL A 13 5.45 -22.66 -8.75
N LEU A 14 5.76 -22.71 -7.45
CA LEU A 14 5.20 -21.79 -6.46
C LEU A 14 5.66 -20.35 -6.69
N SER A 15 6.96 -20.13 -6.94
CA SER A 15 7.49 -18.79 -7.24
C SER A 15 6.84 -18.19 -8.48
N ASN A 16 6.67 -18.98 -9.54
CA ASN A 16 6.01 -18.51 -10.76
C ASN A 16 4.51 -18.22 -10.56
N GLY A 17 3.84 -18.90 -9.63
CA GLY A 17 2.46 -18.58 -9.26
C GLY A 17 2.36 -17.26 -8.50
N ILE A 18 3.22 -17.10 -7.48
CA ILE A 18 3.29 -15.90 -6.64
C ILE A 18 3.68 -14.66 -7.46
N GLU A 19 4.54 -14.81 -8.46
CA GLU A 19 4.90 -13.72 -9.36
C GLU A 19 3.74 -13.24 -10.25
N ASN A 20 2.69 -14.03 -10.46
CA ASN A 20 1.58 -13.64 -11.33
C ASN A 20 0.40 -13.05 -10.55
N ASP A 21 0.22 -13.45 -9.29
CA ASP A 21 -0.87 -12.97 -8.45
C ASP A 21 -0.57 -11.61 -7.80
N VAL A 22 -1.63 -10.91 -7.41
CA VAL A 22 -1.58 -9.67 -6.63
C VAL A 22 -2.10 -9.97 -5.24
N TYR A 23 -1.28 -9.71 -4.23
CA TYR A 23 -1.58 -10.01 -2.84
C TYR A 23 -1.79 -8.73 -2.03
N LYS A 24 -2.61 -8.82 -0.99
CA LYS A 24 -2.76 -7.78 0.02
C LYS A 24 -1.59 -7.84 1.01
N ILE A 25 -1.31 -6.72 1.66
CA ILE A 25 -0.26 -6.68 2.69
C ILE A 25 -0.60 -7.60 3.87
N ASP A 26 -1.90 -7.75 4.20
CA ASP A 26 -2.34 -8.69 5.24
C ASP A 26 -1.99 -10.15 4.90
N GLU A 27 -2.03 -10.54 3.62
CA GLU A 27 -1.69 -11.91 3.20
C GLU A 27 -0.18 -12.18 3.34
N LEU A 28 0.65 -11.14 3.17
CA LEU A 28 2.08 -11.21 3.45
C LEU A 28 2.35 -11.37 4.95
N LEU A 29 1.54 -10.73 5.81
CA LEU A 29 1.66 -10.80 7.26
C LEU A 29 1.19 -12.15 7.83
N ASP A 30 0.10 -12.68 7.29
CA ASP A 30 -0.54 -13.93 7.76
C ASP A 30 0.24 -15.19 7.34
N SER A 31 1.44 -15.04 6.77
CA SER A 31 2.31 -16.13 6.30
C SER A 31 1.64 -17.04 5.26
N VAL A 32 0.68 -16.50 4.49
CA VAL A 32 0.11 -17.18 3.31
C VAL A 32 1.22 -17.46 2.30
N ILE A 33 2.17 -16.54 2.22
CA ILE A 33 3.39 -16.66 1.42
C ILE A 33 4.58 -16.95 2.34
N PRO A 34 5.38 -17.99 2.06
CA PRO A 34 6.64 -18.22 2.77
C PRO A 34 7.53 -16.97 2.74
N MET A 35 8.03 -16.53 3.91
CA MET A 35 8.83 -15.29 4.04
C MET A 35 10.06 -15.25 3.12
N ASN A 36 10.62 -16.40 2.74
CA ASN A 36 11.76 -16.49 1.83
C ASN A 36 11.40 -16.27 0.35
N LEU A 37 10.11 -16.17 0.01
CA LEU A 37 9.59 -15.85 -1.31
C LEU A 37 9.05 -14.41 -1.39
N ILE A 38 9.07 -13.67 -0.27
CA ILE A 38 8.74 -12.25 -0.26
C ILE A 38 9.95 -11.49 -0.76
N ASP A 39 9.79 -10.81 -1.89
CA ASP A 39 10.81 -9.96 -2.49
C ASP A 39 10.32 -8.52 -2.66
N ARG A 40 11.22 -7.64 -3.11
CA ARG A 40 10.91 -6.22 -3.33
C ARG A 40 9.79 -6.00 -4.35
N LYS A 41 9.69 -6.87 -5.37
CA LYS A 41 8.70 -6.76 -6.44
C LYS A 41 7.30 -7.09 -5.93
N LEU A 42 7.17 -8.17 -5.16
CA LEU A 42 5.93 -8.58 -4.50
C LEU A 42 5.45 -7.50 -3.53
N ILE A 43 6.34 -6.96 -2.70
CA ILE A 43 6.00 -5.88 -1.76
C ILE A 43 5.51 -4.64 -2.51
N SER A 44 6.23 -4.23 -3.56
CA SER A 44 5.87 -3.06 -4.37
C SER A 44 4.51 -3.22 -5.04
N ARG A 45 4.22 -4.40 -5.60
CA ARG A 45 2.91 -4.70 -6.20
C ARG A 45 1.78 -4.74 -5.17
N SER A 46 2.05 -5.34 -4.01
CA SER A 46 1.06 -5.44 -2.93
C SER A 46 0.72 -4.06 -2.37
N TYR A 47 1.71 -3.18 -2.24
CA TYR A 47 1.49 -1.80 -1.82
C TYR A 47 0.73 -1.00 -2.87
N ALA A 48 1.11 -1.08 -4.15
CA ALA A 48 0.38 -0.43 -5.25
C ALA A 48 -1.09 -0.87 -5.30
N PHE A 49 -1.35 -2.16 -5.08
CA PHE A 49 -2.71 -2.68 -5.00
C PHE A 49 -3.51 -2.09 -3.83
N GLU A 50 -2.92 -1.97 -2.63
CA GLU A 50 -3.60 -1.32 -1.50
C GLU A 50 -3.91 0.15 -1.82
N LEU A 51 -3.02 0.87 -2.50
CA LEU A 51 -3.28 2.25 -2.95
C LEU A 51 -4.43 2.32 -3.97
N GLU A 52 -4.53 1.39 -4.91
CA GLU A 52 -5.67 1.29 -5.83
C GLU A 52 -6.99 1.04 -5.09
N GLU A 53 -6.98 0.23 -4.02
CA GLU A 53 -8.14 0.01 -3.17
C GLU A 53 -8.54 1.28 -2.41
N LEU A 54 -7.58 2.11 -1.97
CA LEU A 54 -7.86 3.39 -1.32
C LEU A 54 -8.63 4.35 -2.24
N LEU A 55 -8.30 4.40 -3.54
CA LEU A 55 -8.99 5.27 -4.51
C LEU A 55 -10.47 4.94 -4.70
N LYS A 56 -10.90 3.73 -4.33
CA LYS A 56 -12.31 3.31 -4.40
C LYS A 56 -13.14 3.85 -3.23
N VAL A 57 -12.51 4.40 -2.19
CA VAL A 57 -13.19 4.92 -0.99
C VAL A 57 -13.74 6.32 -1.25
N SER A 58 -15.03 6.53 -0.98
CA SER A 58 -15.76 7.76 -1.32
C SER A 58 -15.94 8.76 -0.17
N SER A 59 -15.53 8.41 1.05
CA SER A 59 -15.64 9.25 2.23
C SER A 59 -14.26 9.61 2.75
N LEU A 60 -14.05 10.88 3.13
CA LEU A 60 -12.79 11.32 3.71
C LEU A 60 -12.46 10.56 5.01
N TYR A 61 -13.48 10.33 5.86
CA TYR A 61 -13.32 9.56 7.09
C TYR A 61 -12.84 8.13 6.81
N GLU A 62 -13.52 7.40 5.94
CA GLU A 62 -13.15 6.03 5.61
C GLU A 62 -11.79 5.96 4.91
N LEU A 63 -11.48 6.92 4.03
CA LEU A 63 -10.19 6.99 3.33
C LEU A 63 -9.05 7.23 4.32
N SER A 64 -9.22 8.20 5.23
CA SER A 64 -8.23 8.49 6.29
C SER A 64 -8.00 7.27 7.19
N ARG A 65 -9.09 6.58 7.56
CA ARG A 65 -9.01 5.36 8.37
C ARG A 65 -8.29 4.24 7.62
N ALA A 66 -8.55 4.07 6.34
CA ALA A 66 -7.90 3.07 5.51
C ALA A 66 -6.39 3.36 5.33
N ILE A 67 -6.00 4.62 5.13
CA ILE A 67 -4.59 5.06 5.07
C ILE A 67 -3.86 4.73 6.38
N ILE A 68 -4.44 5.09 7.53
CA ILE A 68 -3.85 4.78 8.85
C ILE A 68 -3.72 3.27 9.06
N ASN A 69 -4.70 2.49 8.60
CA ASN A 69 -4.62 1.04 8.69
C ASN A 69 -3.51 0.47 7.80
N LEU A 70 -3.36 0.97 6.57
CA LEU A 70 -2.27 0.59 5.68
C LEU A 70 -0.90 0.89 6.31
N GLU A 71 -0.72 2.09 6.87
CA GLU A 71 0.50 2.48 7.59
C GLU A 71 0.85 1.47 8.70
N ARG A 72 -0.14 1.09 9.52
CA ARG A 72 0.06 0.10 10.59
C ARG A 72 0.44 -1.27 10.05
N LYS A 73 -0.11 -1.68 8.91
CA LYS A 73 0.26 -2.95 8.25
C LYS A 73 1.71 -2.90 7.76
N LEU A 74 2.13 -1.80 7.13
CA LEU A 74 3.52 -1.62 6.65
C LEU A 74 4.53 -1.65 7.80
N VAL A 75 4.24 -0.97 8.91
CA VAL A 75 5.09 -1.01 10.13
C VAL A 75 5.18 -2.42 10.72
N LYS A 76 4.11 -3.22 10.62
CA LYS A 76 4.17 -4.64 11.03
C LYS A 76 5.00 -5.45 10.05
N LEU A 77 4.84 -5.20 8.75
CA LEU A 77 5.55 -5.91 7.69
C LEU A 77 7.07 -5.71 7.83
N GLU A 78 7.49 -4.47 8.07
CA GLU A 78 8.89 -4.10 8.35
C GLU A 78 9.51 -4.90 9.51
N LYS A 79 8.71 -5.30 10.51
CA LYS A 79 9.20 -6.07 11.66
C LYS A 79 9.36 -7.56 11.39
N VAL A 80 8.71 -8.09 10.36
CA VAL A 80 8.67 -9.54 10.08
C VAL A 80 9.44 -9.93 8.82
N VAL A 81 9.64 -8.99 7.90
CA VAL A 81 10.39 -9.21 6.66
C VAL A 81 11.89 -9.08 6.89
N GLN A 82 12.70 -9.63 5.97
CA GLN A 82 14.16 -9.58 6.03
C GLN A 82 14.68 -8.14 6.02
N VAL A 83 15.77 -7.88 6.76
CA VAL A 83 16.31 -6.53 7.02
C VAL A 83 16.82 -5.83 5.75
N ASP A 84 17.13 -6.58 4.70
CA ASP A 84 17.62 -6.08 3.41
C ASP A 84 16.50 -5.65 2.44
N LEU A 85 15.24 -5.87 2.80
CA LEU A 85 14.09 -5.45 2.00
C LEU A 85 13.56 -4.10 2.46
N GLU A 86 13.58 -3.13 1.56
CA GLU A 86 12.98 -1.81 1.78
C GLU A 86 11.44 -1.92 1.75
N ILE A 87 10.80 -1.61 2.87
CA ILE A 87 9.34 -1.57 2.97
C ILE A 87 8.83 -0.15 2.64
N PRO A 88 7.79 -0.01 1.80
CA PRO A 88 7.12 1.25 1.55
C PRO A 88 6.65 1.91 2.85
N ASN A 89 6.69 3.24 2.90
CA ASN A 89 6.11 4.01 4.00
C ASN A 89 5.49 5.30 3.46
N LEU A 90 4.62 5.92 4.26
CA LEU A 90 3.81 7.08 3.87
C LEU A 90 4.47 8.42 4.25
N THR A 91 5.78 8.45 4.54
CA THR A 91 6.45 9.69 4.97
C THR A 91 6.38 10.77 3.89
N ASN A 92 6.69 10.42 2.64
CA ASN A 92 6.66 11.36 1.51
C ASN A 92 5.23 11.76 1.16
N PHE A 93 4.29 10.81 1.23
CA PHE A 93 2.86 11.05 1.09
C PHE A 93 2.39 12.15 2.07
N TYR A 94 2.65 11.99 3.37
CA TYR A 94 2.25 12.99 4.37
C TYR A 94 2.98 14.32 4.21
N THR A 95 4.27 14.29 3.85
CA THR A 95 5.07 15.52 3.64
C THR A 95 4.47 16.37 2.52
N SER A 96 3.95 15.73 1.47
CA SER A 96 3.36 16.41 0.30
C SER A 96 1.92 16.85 0.57
N LEU A 97 1.14 16.03 1.29
CA LEU A 97 -0.28 16.28 1.58
C LEU A 97 -0.49 17.36 2.66
N SER A 98 0.36 17.40 3.69
CA SER A 98 0.13 18.26 4.87
C SER A 98 -0.03 19.76 4.54
N PRO A 99 0.80 20.38 3.68
CA PRO A 99 0.64 21.78 3.31
C PRO A 99 -0.69 22.07 2.61
N VAL A 100 -1.16 21.16 1.75
CA VAL A 100 -2.41 21.31 0.99
C VAL A 100 -3.63 21.31 1.92
N LEU A 101 -3.65 20.39 2.90
CA LEU A 101 -4.72 20.34 3.90
C LEU A 101 -4.75 21.59 4.79
N LEU A 102 -3.57 22.06 5.20
CA LEU A 102 -3.44 23.28 6.01
C LEU A 102 -3.89 24.53 5.23
N GLN A 103 -3.50 24.65 3.95
CA GLN A 103 -3.94 25.74 3.10
C GLN A 103 -5.47 25.74 2.96
N SER A 104 -6.05 24.57 2.65
CA SER A 104 -7.49 24.42 2.54
C SER A 104 -8.20 24.92 3.80
N LEU A 105 -7.74 24.51 4.99
CA LEU A 105 -8.28 24.96 6.30
C LEU A 105 -8.31 26.48 6.49
N VAL A 106 -7.29 27.18 6.01
CA VAL A 106 -7.16 28.63 6.14
C VAL A 106 -8.13 29.33 5.19
N GLU A 107 -8.19 28.89 3.93
CA GLU A 107 -9.05 29.47 2.89
C GLU A 107 -10.55 29.37 3.22
N ILE A 108 -10.93 28.39 4.02
CA ILE A 108 -12.31 28.19 4.49
C ILE A 108 -12.77 29.27 5.46
N HIS A 109 -11.86 29.89 6.20
CA HIS A 109 -12.23 31.03 7.05
C HIS A 109 -12.58 32.27 6.22
N GLU A 110 -12.19 32.29 4.94
CA GLU A 110 -12.49 33.38 4.00
C GLU A 110 -13.76 33.13 3.17
N LEU A 111 -14.23 31.88 3.09
CA LEU A 111 -15.38 31.45 2.29
C LEU A 111 -16.48 30.92 3.20
N SER A 112 -17.71 31.40 3.07
CA SER A 112 -18.84 31.08 3.95
C SER A 112 -19.34 29.63 3.88
N ASP A 113 -18.60 28.75 3.18
CA ASP A 113 -19.01 27.41 2.76
C ASP A 113 -18.21 26.33 3.49
N SER A 114 -18.61 26.03 4.73
CA SER A 114 -18.06 24.90 5.48
C SER A 114 -18.42 23.53 4.88
N GLU A 115 -19.39 23.45 3.97
CA GLU A 115 -19.77 22.19 3.29
C GLU A 115 -18.80 21.78 2.17
N ASN A 116 -17.89 22.67 1.73
CA ASN A 116 -16.94 22.36 0.65
C ASN A 116 -15.60 21.80 1.12
N VAL A 117 -15.27 21.98 2.40
CA VAL A 117 -13.98 21.60 3.02
C VAL A 117 -13.68 20.14 2.88
N GLU A 118 -14.64 19.32 3.29
CA GLU A 118 -14.48 17.87 3.36
C GLU A 118 -14.28 17.30 1.96
N ASN A 119 -14.97 17.86 0.96
CA ASN A 119 -14.81 17.48 -0.44
C ASN A 119 -13.45 17.91 -0.99
N HIS A 120 -13.01 19.15 -0.72
CA HIS A 120 -11.67 19.61 -1.11
C HIS A 120 -10.56 18.76 -0.47
N TRP A 121 -10.73 18.39 0.79
CA TRP A 121 -9.82 17.50 1.50
C TRP A 121 -9.85 16.09 0.92
N LEU A 122 -11.02 15.54 0.62
CA LEU A 122 -11.16 14.25 -0.04
C LEU A 122 -10.43 14.24 -1.39
N ASP A 123 -10.63 15.28 -2.21
CA ASP A 123 -9.97 15.42 -3.51
C ASP A 123 -8.45 15.54 -3.36
N ALA A 124 -7.97 16.36 -2.43
CA ALA A 124 -6.54 16.51 -2.16
C ALA A 124 -5.89 15.19 -1.71
N VAL A 125 -6.55 14.44 -0.82
CA VAL A 125 -6.07 13.12 -0.38
C VAL A 125 -6.07 12.13 -1.54
N ARG A 126 -7.10 12.14 -2.40
CA ARG A 126 -7.16 11.27 -3.59
C ARG A 126 -6.02 11.55 -4.56
N ILE A 127 -5.77 12.82 -4.87
CA ILE A 127 -4.64 13.24 -5.73
C ILE A 127 -3.33 12.74 -5.14
N ALA A 128 -3.11 12.92 -3.83
CA ALA A 128 -1.90 12.42 -3.18
C ALA A 128 -1.77 10.89 -3.25
N VAL A 129 -2.88 10.14 -3.17
CA VAL A 129 -2.88 8.68 -3.35
C VAL A 129 -2.58 8.30 -4.81
N GLU A 130 -3.12 9.03 -5.79
CA GLU A 130 -2.84 8.83 -7.22
C GLU A 130 -1.36 9.06 -7.55
N GLU A 131 -0.77 10.14 -7.01
CA GLU A 131 0.65 10.46 -7.18
C GLU A 131 1.55 9.39 -6.55
N GLU A 132 1.24 8.98 -5.31
CA GLU A 132 1.96 7.88 -4.64
C GLU A 132 1.85 6.59 -5.46
N LEU A 133 0.66 6.25 -5.96
CA LEU A 133 0.45 5.07 -6.80
C LEU A 133 1.31 5.13 -8.08
N ALA A 134 1.33 6.27 -8.77
CA ALA A 134 2.12 6.45 -9.98
C ALA A 134 3.62 6.23 -9.71
N ILE A 135 4.16 6.80 -8.63
CA ILE A 135 5.57 6.61 -8.22
C ILE A 135 5.89 5.11 -8.03
N TRP A 136 4.99 4.36 -7.39
CA TRP A 136 5.23 2.93 -7.11
C TRP A 136 5.01 2.03 -8.31
N GLN A 137 4.08 2.37 -9.20
CA GLN A 137 3.93 1.70 -10.49
C GLN A 137 5.19 1.88 -11.35
N GLU A 138 5.75 3.10 -11.43
CA GLU A 138 7.02 3.37 -12.12
C GLU A 138 8.19 2.58 -11.54
N LYS A 139 8.33 2.56 -10.20
CA LYS A 139 9.35 1.75 -9.52
C LYS A 139 9.20 0.26 -9.85
N SER A 140 7.98 -0.26 -9.84
CA SER A 140 7.72 -1.68 -10.14
C SER A 140 8.13 -2.07 -11.56
N ILE A 141 7.96 -1.17 -12.54
CA ILE A 141 8.39 -1.37 -13.93
C ILE A 141 9.92 -1.40 -14.00
N SER A 142 10.59 -0.49 -13.29
CA SER A 142 12.07 -0.43 -13.27
C SER A 142 12.73 -1.64 -12.62
N LEU A 143 12.03 -2.33 -11.71
CA LEU A 143 12.50 -3.56 -11.05
C LEU A 143 12.30 -4.82 -11.90
N GLY A 144 11.62 -4.72 -13.06
CA GLY A 144 11.39 -5.82 -14.00
C GLY A 144 12.46 -5.99 -15.09
N HIS A 145 13.53 -5.21 -15.04
CA HIS A 145 14.69 -5.24 -15.95
C HIS A 145 15.97 -5.59 -15.20
#